data_AF-A0A9E6JS83-F1
#
_entry.id   AF-A0A9E6JS83-F1
#
_cell.length_a   1.000
_cell.length_b   1.000
_cell.length_c   1.000
_cell.angle_alpha   90.00
_cell.angle_beta   90.00
_cell.angle_gamma   90.00
#
_symmetry.space_group_name_H-M   'P 1'
#
loop_
_entity.id
_entity.type
_entity.pdbx_description
1 polymer ?
#
loop_
_entity_poly.entity_id
_entity_poly.type
_entity_poly.pdbx_seq_one_letter_code
_entity_poly.pdbx_strand_id
1 'polypeptide(L)'
;MIGFYIFYNLVYALLSYPAGVLADKLGMKKILVYGLAIFAVVYFFMGFVTSFFVFGLLFFLYALYAASTESIAKAWITNISDKPETATAIGFFTSFSSVLTLFASSFAGLLWFYFSPVVTFVVSGVGVGLVVIFIIFFVNDEKHQSADLE
;
A
#
# COMPACT_ATOMS: atom_id res chain seq x y z
N MET A 1 11.81 -0.92 20.03
CA MET A 1 11.82 -0.54 18.60
C MET A 1 12.17 -1.70 17.66
N ILE A 2 13.31 -2.39 17.83
CA ILE A 2 13.69 -3.53 16.97
C ILE A 2 12.64 -4.66 16.93
N GLY A 3 12.00 -4.99 18.06
CA GLY A 3 10.96 -6.02 18.11
C GLY A 3 9.76 -5.75 17.20
N PHE A 4 9.30 -4.50 17.11
CA PHE A 4 8.21 -4.12 16.20
C PHE A 4 8.62 -4.20 14.74
N TYR A 5 9.87 -3.85 14.44
CA TYR A 5 10.41 -3.95 13.10
C TYR A 5 10.52 -5.42 12.64
N ILE A 6 11.02 -6.30 13.50
CA ILE A 6 11.08 -7.74 13.24
C ILE A 6 9.65 -8.30 13.08
N PHE A 7 8.74 -7.93 13.98
CA PHE A 7 7.34 -8.34 13.93
C PHE A 7 6.67 -7.92 12.62
N TYR A 8 6.81 -6.65 12.22
CA TYR A 8 6.32 -6.14 10.95
C TYR A 8 6.86 -6.94 9.76
N ASN A 9 8.18 -7.16 9.69
CA ASN A 9 8.78 -7.90 8.58
C ASN A 9 8.36 -9.36 8.54
N LEU A 10 8.20 -10.00 9.71
CA LEU A 10 7.71 -11.36 9.81
C LEU A 10 6.26 -11.47 9.32
N VAL A 11 5.38 -10.59 9.78
CA VAL A 11 3.97 -10.56 9.36
C VAL A 11 3.88 -10.26 7.87
N TYR A 12 4.64 -9.26 7.39
CA TYR A 12 4.74 -8.93 5.97
C TYR A 12 5.13 -10.15 5.14
N ALA A 13 6.24 -10.81 5.47
CA ALA A 13 6.72 -11.97 4.73
C ALA A 13 5.73 -13.14 4.74
N LEU A 14 5.10 -13.42 5.88
CA LEU A 14 4.10 -14.48 6.01
C LEU A 14 2.81 -14.19 5.22
N LEU A 15 2.41 -12.92 5.14
CA LEU A 15 1.18 -12.51 4.48
C LEU A 15 1.36 -12.21 2.99
N SER A 16 2.56 -11.89 2.51
CA SER A 16 2.83 -11.60 1.10
C SER A 16 2.39 -12.73 0.16
N TYR A 17 2.71 -13.99 0.50
CA TYR A 17 2.31 -15.14 -0.30
C TYR A 17 0.78 -15.36 -0.36
N PRO A 18 0.06 -15.49 0.78
CA PRO A 18 -1.40 -15.67 0.73
C PRO A 18 -2.13 -14.46 0.17
N ALA A 19 -1.62 -13.23 0.39
CA ALA A 19 -2.17 -12.03 -0.24
C ALA A 19 -2.05 -12.08 -1.77
N GLY A 20 -0.92 -12.55 -2.30
CA GLY A 20 -0.74 -12.79 -3.74
C GLY A 20 -1.74 -13.82 -4.30
N VAL A 21 -1.86 -14.98 -3.66
CA VAL A 21 -2.83 -16.02 -4.07
C VAL A 21 -4.27 -15.50 -4.02
N LEU A 22 -4.60 -14.67 -3.02
CA LEU A 22 -5.92 -14.04 -2.92
C LEU A 22 -6.14 -13.00 -4.03
N ALA A 23 -5.09 -12.26 -4.41
CA ALA A 23 -5.12 -11.29 -5.50
C ALA A 23 -5.35 -11.93 -6.86
N ASP A 24 -4.73 -13.07 -7.11
CA ASP A 24 -4.91 -13.82 -8.34
C ASP A 24 -6.37 -14.31 -8.49
N LYS A 25 -7.05 -14.61 -7.38
CA LYS A 25 -8.45 -15.06 -7.36
C LYS A 25 -9.49 -13.93 -7.40
N LEU A 26 -9.27 -12.86 -6.63
CA LEU A 26 -10.26 -11.77 -6.48
C LEU A 26 -10.03 -10.60 -7.43
N GLY A 27 -8.83 -10.50 -8.00
CA GLY A 27 -8.35 -9.41 -8.85
C GLY A 27 -7.33 -8.53 -8.13
N MET A 28 -6.19 -8.30 -8.77
CA MET A 28 -5.05 -7.55 -8.21
C MET A 28 -5.42 -6.14 -7.76
N LYS A 29 -6.19 -5.43 -8.58
CA LYS A 29 -6.69 -4.08 -8.25
C LYS A 29 -7.54 -4.08 -6.98
N LYS A 30 -8.43 -5.06 -6.80
CA LYS A 30 -9.30 -5.10 -5.61
C LYS A 30 -8.48 -5.23 -4.35
N ILE A 31 -7.51 -6.14 -4.31
CA ILE A 31 -6.67 -6.31 -3.12
C ILE A 31 -5.79 -5.07 -2.88
N LEU A 32 -5.31 -4.41 -3.93
CA LEU A 32 -4.58 -3.15 -3.80
C LEU A 32 -5.46 -2.06 -3.15
N VAL A 33 -6.72 -1.92 -3.58
CA VAL A 33 -7.70 -1.00 -2.99
C VAL A 33 -7.99 -1.36 -1.52
N TYR A 34 -8.15 -2.65 -1.19
CA TYR A 34 -8.30 -3.10 0.20
C TYR A 34 -7.08 -2.73 1.06
N GLY A 35 -5.87 -2.93 0.54
CA GLY A 35 -4.64 -2.51 1.21
C GLY A 35 -4.62 -1.02 1.50
N LEU A 36 -4.94 -0.18 0.50
CA LEU A 36 -5.02 1.26 0.66
C LEU A 36 -6.11 1.70 1.66
N ALA A 37 -7.25 1.01 1.69
CA ALA A 37 -8.28 1.27 2.69
C ALA A 37 -7.77 0.97 4.12
N ILE A 38 -7.03 -0.13 4.30
CA ILE A 38 -6.38 -0.44 5.58
C ILE A 38 -5.38 0.66 5.94
N PHE A 39 -4.57 1.13 4.99
CA PHE A 39 -3.64 2.24 5.23
C PHE A 39 -4.36 3.50 5.71
N ALA A 40 -5.46 3.89 5.04
CA ALA A 40 -6.23 5.07 5.40
C ALA A 40 -6.74 5.00 6.85
N VAL A 41 -7.28 3.85 7.24
CA VAL A 41 -7.75 3.59 8.62
C VAL A 41 -6.57 3.64 9.59
N VAL A 42 -5.48 2.92 9.30
CA VAL A 42 -4.31 2.85 10.17
C VAL A 42 -3.74 4.24 10.44
N TYR A 43 -3.50 5.03 9.39
CA TYR A 43 -2.92 6.37 9.53
C TYR A 43 -3.87 7.34 10.21
N PHE A 44 -5.16 7.28 9.94
CA PHE A 44 -6.14 8.12 10.64
C PHE A 44 -6.13 7.86 12.15
N PHE A 45 -6.16 6.59 12.57
CA PHE A 45 -6.17 6.24 13.99
C PHE A 45 -4.81 6.42 14.66
N MET A 46 -3.69 6.27 13.93
CA MET A 46 -2.33 6.39 14.48
C MET A 46 -2.10 7.73 15.18
N GLY A 47 -2.70 8.82 14.69
CA GLY A 47 -2.60 10.14 15.30
C GLY A 47 -3.20 10.23 16.72
N PHE A 48 -4.09 9.31 17.10
CA PHE A 48 -4.81 9.35 18.38
C PHE A 48 -4.39 8.23 19.35
N VAL A 49 -3.39 7.42 18.97
CA VAL A 49 -2.96 6.28 19.76
C VAL A 49 -2.19 6.73 21.00
N THR A 50 -2.68 6.29 22.15
CA THR A 50 -1.99 6.45 23.45
C THR A 50 -1.65 5.10 24.10
N SER A 51 -2.31 4.02 23.69
CA SER A 51 -2.12 2.67 24.24
C SER A 51 -1.14 1.84 23.41
N PHE A 52 -0.20 1.19 24.10
CA PHE A 52 0.78 0.28 23.50
C PHE A 52 0.12 -0.91 22.77
N PHE A 53 -0.99 -1.41 23.29
CA PHE A 53 -1.71 -2.53 22.66
C PHE A 53 -2.37 -2.10 21.34
N VAL A 54 -2.99 -0.92 21.31
CA VAL A 54 -3.60 -0.35 20.10
C VAL A 54 -2.53 -0.04 19.06
N PHE A 55 -1.37 0.47 19.50
CA PHE A 55 -0.22 0.67 18.62
C PHE A 55 0.21 -0.65 17.95
N GLY A 56 0.34 -1.74 18.72
CA GLY A 56 0.71 -3.05 18.18
C GLY A 56 -0.30 -3.59 17.17
N LEU A 57 -1.60 -3.43 17.44
CA LEU A 57 -2.66 -3.82 16.51
C LEU A 57 -2.61 -3.02 15.20
N LEU A 58 -2.42 -1.70 15.29
CA LEU A 58 -2.27 -0.85 14.10
C LEU A 58 -1.00 -1.18 13.32
N PHE A 59 0.08 -1.56 14.00
CA PHE A 59 1.32 -2.01 13.36
C PHE A 59 1.13 -3.33 12.61
N PHE A 60 0.33 -4.25 13.16
CA PHE A 60 -0.06 -5.47 12.46
C PHE A 60 -0.87 -5.17 11.20
N LEU A 61 -1.86 -4.28 11.30
CA LEU A 61 -2.65 -3.83 10.14
C LEU A 61 -1.78 -3.11 9.09
N TYR A 62 -0.77 -2.36 9.53
CA TYR A 62 0.20 -1.74 8.64
C TYR A 62 1.01 -2.77 7.86
N ALA A 63 1.42 -3.88 8.50
CA ALA A 63 2.08 -4.99 7.82
C ALA A 63 1.17 -5.66 6.77
N LEU A 64 -0.11 -5.82 7.08
CA LEU A 64 -1.11 -6.35 6.14
C LEU A 64 -1.29 -5.42 4.92
N TYR A 65 -1.32 -4.10 5.13
CA TYR A 65 -1.29 -3.11 4.06
C TYR A 65 -0.06 -3.29 3.17
N ALA A 66 1.13 -3.36 3.76
CA ALA A 66 2.38 -3.47 3.01
C ALA A 66 2.40 -4.74 2.15
N ALA A 67 1.99 -5.87 2.72
CA ALA A 67 1.88 -7.14 1.99
C ALA A 67 0.89 -7.05 0.83
N SER A 68 -0.24 -6.35 1.02
CA SER A 68 -1.30 -6.20 0.01
C SER A 68 -1.00 -5.16 -1.06
N THR A 69 -0.04 -4.27 -0.85
CA THR A 69 0.26 -3.20 -1.82
C THR A 69 1.59 -3.42 -2.51
N GLU A 70 2.68 -3.57 -1.75
CA GLU A 70 4.02 -3.68 -2.34
C GLU A 70 4.21 -5.01 -3.10
N SER A 71 3.75 -6.12 -2.51
CA SER A 71 3.87 -7.43 -3.17
C SER A 71 2.96 -7.53 -4.39
N ILE A 72 1.74 -7.00 -4.30
CA ILE A 72 0.74 -7.09 -5.38
C ILE A 72 1.04 -6.13 -6.52
N ALA A 73 1.52 -4.91 -6.25
CA ALA A 73 1.89 -3.97 -7.30
C ALA A 73 2.99 -4.54 -8.20
N LYS A 74 4.05 -5.13 -7.61
CA LYS A 74 5.14 -5.76 -8.38
C LYS A 74 4.66 -6.99 -9.16
N ALA A 75 3.80 -7.82 -8.57
CA ALA A 75 3.17 -8.94 -9.27
C ALA A 75 2.31 -8.47 -10.45
N TRP A 76 1.54 -7.41 -10.26
CA TRP A 76 0.69 -6.84 -11.30
C TRP A 76 1.50 -6.26 -12.46
N ILE A 77 2.58 -5.53 -12.16
CA ILE A 77 3.54 -5.04 -13.17
C ILE A 77 4.11 -6.20 -13.98
N THR A 78 4.46 -7.31 -13.32
CA THR A 78 5.00 -8.50 -13.99
C THR A 78 3.99 -9.15 -14.93
N ASN A 79 2.70 -9.11 -14.60
CA ASN A 79 1.64 -9.67 -15.43
C ASN A 79 1.28 -8.82 -16.65
N ILE A 80 1.48 -7.50 -16.58
CA ILE A 80 1.16 -6.57 -17.68
C ILE A 80 2.37 -6.20 -18.55
N SER A 81 3.58 -6.54 -18.12
CA SER A 81 4.82 -6.23 -18.83
C SER A 81 5.32 -7.43 -19.62
N ASP A 82 5.97 -7.18 -20.75
CA ASP A 82 6.69 -8.23 -21.47
C ASP A 82 7.87 -8.77 -20.63
N LYS A 83 8.18 -10.07 -20.78
CA LYS A 83 9.27 -10.74 -20.05
C LYS A 83 10.62 -9.99 -20.09
N PRO A 84 11.12 -9.50 -21.25
CA PRO A 84 12.39 -8.76 -21.28
C PRO A 84 12.31 -7.40 -20.57
N GLU A 85 11.13 -6.77 -20.53
CA GLU A 85 10.93 -5.42 -19.99
C GLU A 85 10.52 -5.40 -18.51
N THR A 86 10.20 -6.56 -17.92
CA THR A 86 9.69 -6.68 -16.55
C THR A 86 10.65 -6.05 -15.52
N ALA A 87 11.95 -6.31 -15.65
CA ALA A 87 12.96 -5.74 -14.75
C ALA A 87 13.00 -4.21 -14.84
N THR A 88 12.91 -3.66 -16.06
CA THR A 88 12.85 -2.22 -16.33
C THR A 88 11.57 -1.61 -15.75
N ALA A 89 10.42 -2.25 -15.94
CA ALA A 89 9.14 -1.77 -15.45
C ALA A 89 9.09 -1.71 -13.91
N ILE A 90 9.56 -2.76 -13.23
CA ILE A 90 9.68 -2.78 -11.76
C ILE A 90 10.71 -1.76 -11.27
N GLY A 91 11.84 -1.63 -11.98
CA GLY A 91 12.88 -0.65 -11.67
C GLY A 91 12.38 0.79 -11.77
N PHE A 92 11.62 1.10 -12.83
CA PHE A 92 10.99 2.40 -13.02
C PHE A 92 9.96 2.69 -11.93
N PHE A 93 9.05 1.74 -11.65
CA PHE A 93 8.06 1.87 -10.59
C PHE A 93 8.70 2.16 -9.22
N THR A 94 9.76 1.41 -8.88
CA THR A 94 10.44 1.55 -7.58
C THR A 94 11.22 2.87 -7.50
N SER A 95 11.89 3.27 -8.59
CA SER A 95 12.63 4.53 -8.65
C SER A 95 11.70 5.74 -8.54
N PHE A 96 10.60 5.72 -9.30
CA PHE A 96 9.60 6.79 -9.26
C PHE A 96 8.92 6.87 -7.88
N SER A 97 8.56 5.72 -7.30
CA SER A 97 8.01 5.65 -5.94
C SER A 97 8.98 6.21 -4.90
N SER A 98 10.28 5.98 -5.06
CA SER A 98 11.31 6.52 -4.16
C SER A 98 11.41 8.04 -4.23
N VAL A 99 11.34 8.62 -5.44
CA VAL A 99 11.29 10.07 -5.63
C VAL A 99 10.04 10.66 -5.00
N LEU A 100 8.87 10.06 -5.24
CA LEU A 100 7.61 10.49 -4.60
C LEU A 100 7.69 10.38 -3.08
N THR A 101 8.31 9.33 -2.56
CA THR A 101 8.50 9.14 -1.10
C THR A 101 9.36 10.24 -0.49
N LEU A 102 10.38 10.73 -1.21
CA LEU A 102 11.19 11.86 -0.76
C LEU A 102 10.33 13.12 -0.59
N PHE A 103 9.52 13.46 -1.60
CA PHE A 103 8.61 14.60 -1.52
C PHE A 103 7.57 14.41 -0.41
N ALA A 104 6.93 13.24 -0.35
CA ALA A 104 5.95 12.91 0.68
C ALA A 104 6.53 13.04 2.09
N SER A 105 7.76 12.55 2.30
CA SER A 105 8.46 12.66 3.60
C SER A 105 8.76 14.11 3.96
N SER A 106 9.13 14.93 2.97
CA SER A 106 9.40 16.35 3.16
C SER A 106 8.12 17.10 3.58
N PHE A 107 7.00 16.86 2.88
CA PHE A 107 5.70 17.42 3.25
C PHE A 107 5.22 16.93 4.62
N ALA A 108 5.35 15.63 4.90
CA ALA A 108 4.99 15.06 6.19
C ALA A 108 5.79 15.68 7.34
N GLY A 109 7.08 15.92 7.14
CA GLY A 109 7.95 16.60 8.10
C GLY A 109 7.54 18.06 8.34
N LEU A 110 7.20 18.80 7.29
CA LEU A 110 6.68 20.17 7.43
C LEU A 110 5.37 20.21 8.21
N LEU A 111 4.41 19.32 7.88
CA LEU A 111 3.15 19.23 8.62
C LEU A 111 3.39 18.89 10.10
N TRP A 112 4.32 17.98 10.36
CA TRP A 112 4.65 17.54 11.71
C TRP A 112 5.23 18.69 12.54
N PHE A 113 6.15 19.44 11.94
CA PHE A 113 6.86 20.54 12.61
C PHE A 113 5.96 21.75 12.86
N TYR A 114 5.14 22.15 11.89
CA TYR A 114 4.33 23.37 12.01
C TYR A 114 2.97 23.16 12.66
N PHE A 115 2.35 21.99 12.51
CA PHE A 115 0.98 21.75 13.00
C PHE A 115 0.96 20.78 14.18
N SER A 116 1.31 19.51 13.95
CA SER A 116 1.39 18.44 14.97
C SER A 116 1.55 17.07 14.29
N PRO A 117 2.15 16.08 14.97
CA PRO A 117 2.08 14.67 14.60
C PRO A 117 0.68 14.19 14.17
N VAL A 118 -0.34 14.58 14.94
CA VAL A 118 -1.73 14.12 14.72
C VAL A 118 -2.24 14.60 13.38
N VAL A 119 -1.94 15.85 13.01
CA VAL A 119 -2.36 16.46 11.75
C VAL A 119 -1.70 15.74 10.57
N THR A 120 -0.41 15.44 10.65
CA THR A 120 0.30 14.67 9.62
C THR A 120 -0.38 13.32 9.35
N PHE A 121 -0.67 12.57 10.41
CA PHE A 121 -1.31 11.25 10.31
C PHE A 121 -2.73 11.32 9.74
N VAL A 122 -3.55 12.25 10.22
CA VAL A 122 -4.92 12.44 9.74
C VAL A 122 -4.95 12.87 8.28
N VAL A 123 -4.10 13.82 7.88
CA VAL A 123 -4.01 14.27 6.48
C VAL A 123 -3.59 13.12 5.56
N SER A 124 -2.61 12.30 5.95
CA SER A 124 -2.23 11.12 5.18
C SER A 124 -3.36 10.09 5.08
N GLY A 125 -4.05 9.81 6.19
CA GLY A 125 -5.17 8.86 6.21
C GLY A 125 -6.34 9.31 5.34
N VAL A 126 -6.76 10.58 5.45
CA VAL A 126 -7.82 11.16 4.63
C VAL A 126 -7.41 11.23 3.16
N GLY A 127 -6.17 11.65 2.87
CA GLY A 127 -5.66 11.73 1.51
C GLY A 127 -5.70 10.39 0.79
N VAL A 128 -5.25 9.31 1.45
CA VAL A 128 -5.35 7.96 0.88
C VAL A 128 -6.81 7.48 0.80
N GLY A 129 -7.66 7.84 1.77
CA GLY A 129 -9.10 7.57 1.68
C GLY A 129 -9.75 8.17 0.42
N LEU A 130 -9.37 9.40 0.06
CA LEU A 130 -9.83 10.03 -1.19
C LEU A 130 -9.30 9.31 -2.43
N VAL A 131 -8.05 8.84 -2.41
CA VAL A 131 -7.48 8.03 -3.50
C VAL A 131 -8.23 6.72 -3.66
N VAL A 132 -8.58 6.04 -2.56
CA VAL A 132 -9.40 4.82 -2.58
C VAL A 132 -10.75 5.07 -3.24
N ILE A 133 -11.43 6.14 -2.85
CA ILE A 133 -12.71 6.56 -3.46
C ILE A 133 -12.50 6.81 -4.95
N PHE A 134 -11.48 7.58 -5.32
CA PHE A 134 -11.17 7.86 -6.72
C PHE A 134 -10.95 6.58 -7.53
N ILE A 135 -10.16 5.62 -7.04
CA ILE A 135 -9.91 4.35 -7.74
C ILE A 135 -11.21 3.55 -7.93
N ILE A 136 -12.07 3.49 -6.91
CA ILE A 136 -13.33 2.74 -6.97
C ILE A 136 -14.29 3.33 -8.01
N PHE A 137 -14.37 4.66 -8.10
CA PHE A 137 -15.33 5.33 -8.99
C PHE A 137 -14.82 5.56 -10.42
N PHE A 138 -13.53 5.83 -10.60
CA PHE A 138 -12.99 6.28 -11.89
C PHE A 138 -12.17 5.21 -12.62
N VAL A 139 -11.63 4.23 -11.91
CA VAL A 139 -10.89 3.15 -12.55
C VAL A 139 -11.84 1.98 -12.71
N ASN A 140 -12.24 1.65 -13.94
CA ASN A 140 -12.95 0.40 -14.23
C ASN A 140 -11.97 -0.76 -14.40
N ASP A 141 -12.43 -1.98 -14.20
CA ASP A 141 -11.62 -3.16 -14.53
C ASP A 141 -11.60 -3.28 -16.05
N GLU A 142 -10.45 -3.02 -16.70
CA GLU A 142 -10.27 -3.46 -18.07
C GLU A 142 -10.26 -4.99 -18.04
N LYS A 143 -11.35 -5.60 -18.53
CA LYS A 143 -11.38 -7.03 -18.81
C LYS A 143 -10.29 -7.27 -19.85
N HIS A 144 -9.17 -7.86 -19.45
CA HIS A 144 -8.25 -8.43 -20.43
C HIS A 144 -8.99 -9.51 -21.21
N GLN A 145 -9.36 -9.15 -22.42
CA GLN A 145 -9.93 -9.96 -23.47
C GLN A 145 -8.85 -10.95 -23.94
N SER A 146 -8.68 -12.05 -23.22
CA SER A 146 -7.99 -13.24 -23.71
C SER A 146 -9.04 -14.29 -24.06
N ALA A 147 -9.77 -14.06 -25.14
CA ALA A 147 -10.71 -15.00 -25.75
C ALA A 147 -10.73 -14.93 -27.29
N ASP A 148 -9.69 -14.39 -27.93
CA ASP A 148 -9.58 -14.31 -29.40
C ASP A 148 -8.24 -14.91 -29.88
N LEU A 149 -7.97 -16.16 -29.52
CA LEU A 149 -7.01 -17.04 -30.21
C LEU A 149 -7.50 -18.50 -30.08
N GLU A 150 -8.67 -18.80 -30.66
CA GLU A 150 -9.03 -20.14 -31.13
C GLU A 150 -9.14 -20.14 -32.65
#